data_AF-A0A0C9YSW2-F1
#
_entry.id   AF-A0A0C9YSW2-F1
#
_cell.length_a   1.000
_cell.length_b   1.000
_cell.length_c   1.000
_cell.angle_alpha   90.00
_cell.angle_beta   90.00
_cell.angle_gamma   90.00
#
_symmetry.space_group_name_H-M   'P 1'
#
loop_
_entity.id
_entity.type
_entity.pdbx_description
1 polymer ?
#
loop_
_entity_poly.entity_id
_entity_poly.type
_entity_poly.pdbx_seq_one_letter_code
_entity_poly.pdbx_strand_id
1 'polypeptide(L)'
;VTSLTIRHVAERFQHSNDTVSRYFKKMLFIFSDRPFYSTHVRFPTNKPVHLKIQCNPKFWPYFWNSIGAIDGCHIPVSPPAIICSNYHNRK
;
A
#
# COMPACT_ATOMS: atom_id res chain seq x y z
N VAL A 1 -1.68 5.30 -3.25
CA VAL A 1 -1.42 5.99 -4.54
C VAL A 1 -2.74 6.06 -5.27
N THR A 2 -3.18 7.24 -5.72
CA THR A 2 -4.44 7.37 -6.47
C THR A 2 -4.38 6.45 -7.68
N SER A 3 -5.42 5.67 -7.93
CA SER A 3 -5.52 4.72 -9.06
C SER A 3 -5.63 5.42 -10.44
N LEU A 4 -5.13 6.65 -10.55
CA LEU A 4 -5.20 7.46 -11.75
C LEU A 4 -3.94 7.25 -12.59
N THR A 5 -4.12 7.17 -13.90
CA THR A 5 -3.01 7.12 -14.86
C THR A 5 -2.29 8.47 -14.89
N ILE A 6 -1.02 8.48 -15.30
CA ILE A 6 -0.25 9.72 -15.51
C ILE A 6 -0.99 10.66 -16.48
N ARG A 7 -1.68 10.12 -17.49
CA ARG A 7 -2.49 10.90 -18.44
C ARG A 7 -3.63 11.66 -17.76
N HIS A 8 -4.43 11.00 -16.92
CA HIS A 8 -5.51 11.67 -16.20
C HIS A 8 -4.99 12.76 -15.24
N VAL A 9 -3.84 12.51 -14.61
CA VAL A 9 -3.19 13.50 -13.74
C VAL A 9 -2.69 14.69 -14.56
N ALA A 10 -2.03 14.44 -15.70
CA ALA A 10 -1.57 15.46 -16.63
C ALA A 10 -2.71 16.33 -17.17
N GLU A 11 -3.83 15.73 -17.56
CA GLU A 11 -5.05 16.42 -17.98
C GLU A 11 -5.62 17.29 -16.85
N ARG A 12 -5.67 16.77 -15.62
CA ARG A 12 -6.19 17.55 -14.47
C ARG A 12 -5.35 18.78 -14.16
N PHE A 13 -4.03 18.65 -14.21
CA PHE A 13 -3.10 19.72 -13.86
C PHE A 13 -2.65 20.56 -15.07
N GLN A 14 -3.14 20.25 -16.28
CA GLN A 14 -2.77 20.94 -17.53
C GLN A 14 -1.25 21.02 -17.74
N HIS A 15 -0.58 19.90 -17.49
CA HIS A 15 0.87 19.75 -17.63
C HIS A 15 1.20 18.54 -18.48
N SER A 16 2.42 18.48 -19.02
CA SER A 16 2.88 17.30 -19.76
C SER A 16 3.04 16.09 -18.83
N ASN A 17 2.84 14.89 -19.38
CA ASN A 17 3.08 13.61 -18.69
C ASN A 17 4.50 13.54 -18.09
N ASP A 18 5.47 14.10 -18.80
CA ASP A 18 6.87 14.18 -18.39
C ASP A 18 7.07 15.06 -17.15
N THR A 19 6.45 16.25 -17.11
CA THR A 19 6.45 17.10 -15.92
C THR A 19 5.78 16.42 -14.73
N VAL A 20 4.62 15.80 -14.93
CA VAL A 20 3.93 15.03 -13.87
C VAL A 20 4.82 13.90 -13.35
N SER A 21 5.43 13.13 -14.24
CA SER A 21 6.32 12.01 -13.88
C SER A 21 7.54 12.47 -13.09
N ARG A 22 8.19 13.56 -13.50
CA ARG A 22 9.32 14.16 -12.77
C ARG A 22 8.95 14.56 -11.35
N TYR A 23 7.85 15.30 -11.18
CA TYR A 23 7.42 15.75 -9.86
C TYR A 23 6.94 14.60 -8.99
N PHE A 24 6.24 13.61 -9.57
CA PHE A 24 5.87 12.40 -8.85
C PHE A 24 7.11 11.68 -8.30
N LYS A 25 8.13 11.45 -9.13
CA LYS A 25 9.40 10.83 -8.68
C LYS A 25 10.08 11.67 -7.60
N LYS A 26 10.16 13.00 -7.77
CA LYS A 26 10.76 13.89 -6.78
C LYS A 26 10.06 13.80 -5.43
N MET A 27 8.72 13.83 -5.42
CA MET A 27 7.92 13.69 -4.20
C MET A 27 8.07 12.31 -3.57
N LEU A 28 8.10 11.25 -4.39
CA LEU A 28 8.34 9.88 -3.91
C LEU A 28 9.68 9.80 -3.16
N PHE A 29 10.76 10.36 -3.72
CA PHE A 29 12.05 10.38 -3.05
C PHE A 29 12.03 11.20 -1.76
N ILE A 30 11.43 12.39 -1.77
CA ILE A 30 11.33 13.24 -0.56
C ILE A 30 10.57 12.50 0.55
N PHE A 31 9.44 11.85 0.24
CA PHE A 31 8.65 11.15 1.24
C PHE A 31 9.27 9.83 1.70
N SER A 32 10.09 9.22 0.86
CA SER A 32 10.84 8.00 1.19
C SER A 32 12.17 8.30 1.90
N ASP A 33 12.61 9.56 1.89
CA ASP A 33 13.84 9.98 2.53
C ASP A 33 13.75 9.85 4.04
N ARG A 34 14.85 9.41 4.66
CA ARG A 34 14.89 8.99 6.06
C ARG A 34 14.41 10.06 7.04
N PRO A 35 14.91 11.31 7.02
CA PRO A 35 14.46 12.36 7.93
C PRO A 35 12.97 12.70 7.77
N PHE A 36 12.42 12.64 6.55
CA PHE A 36 10.99 12.87 6.36
C PHE A 36 10.19 11.68 6.91
N TYR A 37 10.50 10.47 6.44
CA TYR A 37 9.76 9.26 6.74
C TYR A 37 9.75 8.98 8.24
N SER A 38 10.91 8.99 8.91
CA SER A 38 10.98 8.67 10.35
C SER A 38 10.26 9.68 11.24
N THR A 39 10.17 10.94 10.80
CA THR A 39 9.56 12.02 11.57
C THR A 39 8.05 12.03 11.42
N HIS A 40 7.54 11.78 10.21
CA HIS A 40 6.13 11.97 9.89
C HIS A 40 5.33 10.67 9.76
N VAL A 41 5.99 9.56 9.42
CA VAL A 41 5.34 8.25 9.29
C VAL A 41 5.54 7.48 10.59
N ARG A 42 4.49 7.41 11.41
CA ARG A 42 4.46 6.55 12.60
C ARG A 42 3.47 5.42 12.38
N PHE A 43 3.91 4.20 12.62
CA PHE A 43 2.98 3.09 12.77
C PHE A 43 2.07 3.34 13.97
N PRO A 44 0.79 2.96 13.91
CA PRO A 44 -0.05 2.95 15.08
C PRO A 44 0.54 1.98 16.11
N THR A 45 1.23 2.52 17.11
CA THR A 45 1.81 1.71 18.19
C THR A 45 0.68 1.20 19.07
N ASN A 46 0.64 -0.11 19.32
CA ASN A 46 -0.32 -0.78 20.23
C ASN A 46 -1.82 -0.61 19.91
N LYS A 47 -2.20 -0.37 18.66
CA LYS A 47 -3.63 -0.47 18.32
C LYS A 47 -4.01 -1.95 18.16
N PRO A 48 -4.93 -2.49 18.99
CA PRO A 48 -5.41 -3.84 18.80
C PRO A 48 -6.10 -3.96 17.44
N VAL A 49 -5.98 -5.12 16.83
CA VAL A 49 -6.77 -5.49 15.64
C VAL A 49 -8.24 -5.16 15.94
N HIS A 50 -8.94 -4.55 14.98
CA HIS A 50 -10.32 -4.10 15.19
C HIS A 50 -11.22 -5.23 15.72
N LEU A 51 -12.10 -4.94 16.68
CA LEU A 51 -12.94 -5.95 17.37
C LEU A 51 -13.75 -6.82 16.39
N LYS A 52 -14.25 -6.25 15.29
CA LYS A 52 -14.94 -6.99 14.22
C LYS A 52 -14.12 -8.16 13.63
N ILE A 53 -12.79 -8.03 13.62
CA ILE A 53 -11.87 -9.07 13.14
C ILE A 53 -11.52 -10.01 14.30
N GLN A 54 -11.21 -9.48 15.48
CA GLN A 54 -10.87 -10.28 16.67
C GLN A 54 -12.00 -11.20 17.12
N CYS A 55 -13.24 -10.69 17.16
CA CYS A 55 -14.41 -11.44 17.62
C CYS A 55 -14.95 -12.40 16.55
N ASN A 56 -14.41 -12.40 15.33
CA ASN A 56 -14.86 -13.28 14.27
C ASN A 56 -13.94 -14.51 14.16
N PRO A 57 -14.40 -15.72 14.55
CA PRO A 57 -13.58 -16.93 14.52
C PRO A 57 -13.13 -17.31 13.10
N LYS A 58 -13.81 -16.85 12.05
CA LYS A 58 -13.40 -17.05 10.65
C LYS A 58 -12.20 -16.18 10.28
N PHE A 59 -12.08 -14.98 10.86
CA PHE A 59 -11.03 -14.01 10.50
C PHE A 59 -9.82 -14.10 11.43
N TRP A 60 -10.04 -14.34 12.73
CA TRP A 60 -8.97 -14.29 13.73
C TRP A 60 -7.74 -15.16 13.43
N PRO A 61 -7.87 -16.41 12.91
CA PRO A 61 -6.71 -17.23 12.57
C PRO A 61 -5.75 -16.59 11.55
N TYR A 62 -6.26 -15.70 10.70
CA TYR A 62 -5.49 -15.07 9.62
C TYR A 62 -4.96 -13.68 9.96
N PHE A 63 -5.59 -13.00 10.92
CA PHE A 63 -5.27 -11.61 11.26
C PHE A 63 -4.71 -11.43 12.68
N TRP A 64 -4.48 -12.51 13.41
CA TRP A 64 -3.70 -12.52 14.65
C TRP A 64 -2.36 -11.78 14.43
N ASN A 65 -2.10 -10.74 15.23
CA ASN A 65 -0.95 -9.83 15.13
C ASN A 65 -0.86 -8.93 13.87
N SER A 66 -1.96 -8.70 13.17
CA SER A 66 -1.96 -7.72 12.06
C SER A 66 -1.73 -6.29 12.57
N ILE A 67 -0.66 -5.64 12.07
CA ILE A 67 -0.29 -4.25 12.42
C ILE A 67 -1.07 -3.22 11.58
N GLY A 68 -1.55 -3.64 10.41
CA GLY A 68 -2.33 -2.82 9.50
C GLY A 68 -2.61 -3.54 8.18
N ALA A 69 -3.43 -2.92 7.34
CA ALA A 69 -3.64 -3.35 5.96
C ALA A 69 -2.93 -2.38 5.03
N ILE A 70 -2.06 -2.91 4.15
CA ILE A 70 -1.51 -2.14 3.04
C ILE A 70 -2.38 -2.44 1.84
N ASP A 71 -3.37 -1.59 1.56
CA ASP A 71 -4.13 -1.68 0.31
C ASP A 71 -3.38 -0.88 -0.77
N GLY A 72 -2.90 -1.57 -1.81
CA GLY A 72 -2.39 -0.94 -3.03
C GLY A 72 -0.92 -1.14 -3.39
N CYS A 73 -0.23 -2.18 -2.92
CA CYS A 73 1.07 -2.57 -3.48
C CYS A 73 1.03 -4.01 -3.99
N HIS A 74 1.09 -4.20 -5.32
CA HIS A 74 1.35 -5.50 -5.91
C HIS A 74 2.82 -5.86 -5.66
N ILE A 75 3.06 -6.73 -4.68
CA ILE A 75 4.36 -7.33 -4.48
C ILE A 75 4.46 -8.50 -5.47
N PRO A 76 5.46 -8.56 -6.37
CA PRO A 76 5.67 -9.74 -7.19
C PRO A 76 6.02 -10.92 -6.29
N VAL A 77 5.10 -11.88 -6.19
CA VAL A 77 5.28 -13.11 -5.40
C VAL A 77 5.12 -14.30 -6.33
N SER A 78 6.10 -15.21 -6.31
CA SER A 78 6.02 -16.52 -6.96
C SER A 78 6.08 -17.59 -5.87
N PRO A 79 4.93 -17.94 -5.27
CA PRO A 79 4.90 -18.90 -4.18
C PRO A 79 5.18 -20.33 -4.71
N PRO A 80 5.74 -21.23 -3.89
CA PRO A 80 5.93 -22.64 -4.24
C PRO A 80 4.62 -23.30 -4.70
N ALA A 81 4.72 -24.24 -5.65
CA ALA A 81 3.55 -24.87 -6.28
C ALA A 81 2.53 -25.44 -5.28
N ILE A 82 3.01 -25.96 -4.15
CA ILE A 82 2.17 -26.56 -3.09
C ILE A 82 1.25 -25.57 -2.36
N ILE A 83 1.59 -24.27 -2.34
CA ILE A 83 0.77 -23.23 -1.71
C ILE A 83 0.19 -22.23 -2.71
N CYS A 84 0.48 -22.36 -4.00
CA CYS A 84 0.09 -21.40 -5.04
C CYS A 84 -1.43 -21.18 -5.09
N SER A 85 -2.24 -22.22 -4.85
CA SER A 85 -3.70 -22.13 -4.80
C SER A 85 -4.26 -21.19 -3.73
N ASN A 86 -3.46 -20.84 -2.71
CA ASN A 86 -3.85 -19.93 -1.64
C ASN A 86 -3.64 -18.46 -2.02
N TYR A 87 -2.90 -18.19 -3.10
CA TYR A 87 -2.61 -16.83 -3.57
C TYR A 87 -3.53 -16.50 -4.74
N HIS A 88 -4.34 -15.46 -4.57
CA HIS A 88 -5.29 -15.01 -5.58
C HIS A 88 -4.95 -13.57 -5.93
N ASN A 89 -4.79 -13.29 -7.22
CA ASN A 89 -4.75 -11.90 -7.67
C ASN A 89 -6.12 -11.27 -7.44
N ARG A 90 -6.13 -10.02 -7.00
CA ARG A 90 -7.36 -9.21 -6.98
C ARG A 90 -7.79 -9.00 -8.45
N LYS A 91 -9.00 -9.44 -8.79
CA LYS A 91 -9.65 -9.10 -10.07
C LYS A 91 -10.04 -7.63 -10.11
#